data_AF-A0A957P5W2-F1
#
_entry.id   AF-A0A957P5W2-F1
#
_cell.length_a   1.000
_cell.length_b   1.000
_cell.length_c   1.000
_cell.angle_alpha   90.00
_cell.angle_beta   90.00
_cell.angle_gamma   90.00
#
_symmetry.space_group_name_H-M   'P 1'
#
loop_
_entity.id
_entity.type
_entity.pdbx_description
1 polymer ?
#
loop_
_entity_poly.entity_id
_entity_poly.type
_entity_poly.pdbx_seq_one_letter_code
_entity_poly.pdbx_strand_id
1 'polypeptide(L)'
;MDRDVLHTFVQLLTMSAADFLDQWFETDIVKAALSTSGLIGSMVGPYSPGSALVLLYHYLGEIDGVYRDWRFAKGGTGGVAQALARSAQSFGAEIRTNAPVAQLLIQNNAVRGVVLEDEEEIWADAVISSLTPQLTYLKLAGE
;
A
#
# COMPACT_ATOMS: atom_id res chain seq x y z
N MET A 1 -2.66 24.96 -17.36
CA MET A 1 -1.55 24.68 -16.42
C MET A 1 -0.33 25.37 -16.96
N ASP A 2 0.45 26.03 -16.11
CA ASP A 2 1.71 26.65 -16.52
C ASP A 2 2.66 25.60 -17.13
N ARG A 3 3.45 26.00 -18.15
CA ARG A 3 4.27 25.06 -18.93
C ARG A 3 5.38 24.46 -18.07
N ASP A 4 5.94 25.23 -17.15
CA ASP A 4 7.02 24.78 -16.28
C ASP A 4 6.47 23.81 -15.24
N VAL A 5 5.27 24.08 -14.71
CA VAL A 5 4.56 23.16 -13.82
C VAL A 5 4.28 21.81 -14.50
N LEU A 6 3.81 21.82 -15.76
CA LEU A 6 3.60 20.59 -16.52
C LEU A 6 4.91 19.82 -16.74
N HIS A 7 5.99 20.53 -17.07
CA HIS A 7 7.30 19.91 -17.27
C HIS A 7 7.82 19.24 -15.99
N THR A 8 7.80 19.94 -14.85
CA THR A 8 8.19 19.37 -13.56
C THR A 8 7.31 18.18 -13.16
N PHE A 9 6.00 18.24 -13.44
CA PHE A 9 5.12 17.12 -13.16
C PHE A 9 5.48 15.87 -13.96
N VAL A 10 5.79 16.01 -15.25
CA VAL A 10 6.26 14.90 -16.09
C VAL A 10 7.58 14.34 -15.58
N GLN A 11 8.52 15.21 -15.19
CA GLN A 11 9.78 14.80 -14.56
C GLN A 11 9.53 13.97 -13.30
N LEU A 12 8.68 14.44 -12.38
CA LEU A 12 8.34 13.70 -11.16
C LEU A 12 7.69 12.34 -11.47
N LEU A 13 6.83 12.26 -12.48
CA LEU A 13 6.20 10.99 -12.89
C LEU A 13 7.17 9.96 -13.48
N THR A 14 8.28 10.39 -14.09
CA THR A 14 9.09 9.53 -14.97
C THR A 14 10.55 9.38 -14.52
N MET A 15 11.13 10.38 -13.87
CA MET A 15 12.52 10.37 -13.43
C MET A 15 12.71 9.50 -12.17
N SER A 16 13.97 9.18 -11.90
CA SER A 16 14.37 8.69 -10.59
C SER A 16 14.47 9.85 -9.59
N ALA A 17 14.37 9.54 -8.29
CA ALA A 17 14.52 10.53 -7.23
C ALA A 17 15.93 11.16 -7.26
N ALA A 18 16.96 10.36 -7.55
CA ALA A 18 18.33 10.84 -7.66
C ALA A 18 18.50 11.83 -8.82
N ASP A 19 18.06 11.47 -10.04
CA ASP A 19 18.17 12.36 -11.20
C ASP A 19 17.34 13.62 -11.02
N PHE A 20 16.18 13.51 -10.33
CA PHE A 20 15.37 14.68 -10.04
C PHE A 20 16.13 15.64 -9.10
N LEU A 21 16.72 15.13 -8.02
CA LEU A 21 17.49 15.91 -7.06
C LEU A 21 18.80 16.51 -7.64
N ASP A 22 19.42 15.84 -8.62
CA ASP A 22 20.62 16.33 -9.32
C ASP A 22 20.43 17.70 -9.98
N GLN A 23 19.19 18.10 -10.28
CA GLN A 23 18.89 19.42 -10.84
C GLN A 23 19.12 20.58 -9.85
N TRP A 24 19.18 20.29 -8.54
CA TRP A 24 19.31 21.31 -7.49
C TRP A 24 20.48 21.09 -6.54
N PHE A 25 21.00 19.87 -6.42
CA PHE A 25 22.02 19.52 -5.42
C PHE A 25 23.25 18.85 -6.04
N GLU A 26 24.43 19.30 -5.66
CA GLU A 26 25.71 18.76 -6.15
C GLU A 26 26.24 17.62 -5.28
N THR A 27 25.94 17.63 -3.97
CA THR A 27 26.56 16.71 -3.00
C THR A 27 25.75 15.43 -2.82
N ASP A 28 26.42 14.29 -2.99
CA ASP A 28 25.80 12.96 -2.85
C ASP A 28 25.18 12.71 -1.47
N ILE A 29 25.77 13.25 -0.40
CA ILE A 29 25.23 13.11 0.97
C ILE A 29 23.83 13.74 1.08
N VAL A 30 23.64 14.92 0.50
CA VAL A 30 22.33 15.61 0.51
C VAL A 30 21.33 14.84 -0.34
N LYS A 31 21.74 14.42 -1.55
CA LYS A 31 20.88 13.63 -2.44
C LYS A 31 20.47 12.30 -1.81
N ALA A 32 21.38 11.61 -1.15
CA ALA A 32 21.09 10.36 -0.44
C ALA A 32 20.08 10.56 0.69
N ALA A 33 20.28 11.60 1.53
CA ALA A 33 19.36 11.93 2.61
C ALA A 33 17.94 12.21 2.08
N LEU A 34 17.82 13.05 1.05
CA LEU A 34 16.52 13.43 0.47
C LEU A 34 15.87 12.29 -0.34
N SER A 35 16.68 11.46 -1.00
CA SER A 35 16.18 10.33 -1.79
C SER A 35 15.44 9.30 -0.93
N THR A 36 15.77 9.20 0.37
CA THR A 36 15.13 8.25 1.30
C THR A 36 13.60 8.35 1.26
N SER A 37 13.05 9.56 1.20
CA SER A 37 11.61 9.77 1.07
C SER A 37 11.06 9.17 -0.23
N GLY A 38 11.80 9.19 -1.34
CA GLY A 38 11.41 8.55 -2.60
C GLY A 38 11.41 7.02 -2.58
N LEU A 39 11.83 6.39 -1.48
CA LEU A 39 11.95 4.94 -1.36
C LEU A 39 10.94 4.32 -0.39
N ILE A 40 10.49 5.07 0.62
CA ILE A 40 9.62 4.57 1.69
C ILE A 40 8.31 4.02 1.09
N GLY A 41 8.03 2.74 1.38
CA GLY A 41 6.82 2.06 0.91
C GLY A 41 6.92 1.53 -0.52
N SER A 42 8.09 1.59 -1.14
CA SER A 42 8.33 1.07 -2.49
C SER A 42 9.31 -0.11 -2.48
N MET A 43 9.45 -0.79 -3.63
CA MET A 43 10.44 -1.86 -3.84
C MET A 43 11.56 -1.42 -4.79
N VAL A 44 11.78 -0.12 -4.95
CA VAL A 44 12.69 0.45 -5.94
C VAL A 44 13.84 1.21 -5.29
N GLY A 45 14.93 1.42 -6.04
CA GLY A 45 16.10 2.16 -5.58
C GLY A 45 16.05 3.65 -5.98
N PRO A 46 17.00 4.47 -5.48
CA PRO A 46 17.02 5.92 -5.72
C PRO A 46 17.20 6.31 -7.20
N TYR A 47 17.80 5.42 -8.00
CA TYR A 47 17.99 5.58 -9.45
C TYR A 47 16.91 4.87 -10.28
N SER A 48 15.90 4.27 -9.66
CA SER A 48 14.82 3.62 -10.40
C SER A 48 13.82 4.66 -10.93
N PRO A 49 13.42 4.58 -12.21
CA PRO A 49 12.37 5.43 -12.77
C PRO A 49 11.08 5.42 -11.93
N GLY A 50 10.46 6.58 -11.76
CA GLY A 50 9.23 6.74 -10.98
C GLY A 50 9.45 6.92 -9.46
N SER A 51 10.66 6.75 -8.94
CA SER A 51 10.95 7.05 -7.52
C SER A 51 10.82 8.54 -7.19
N ALA A 52 10.94 9.44 -8.17
CA ALA A 52 10.65 10.87 -7.99
C ALA A 52 9.17 11.15 -7.67
N LEU A 53 8.25 10.31 -8.16
CA LEU A 53 6.82 10.42 -7.85
C LEU A 53 6.57 10.07 -6.39
N VAL A 54 7.22 9.01 -5.89
CA VAL A 54 7.16 8.62 -4.48
C VAL A 54 7.70 9.75 -3.60
N LEU A 55 8.79 10.40 -4.03
CA LEU A 55 9.33 11.58 -3.35
C LEU A 55 8.27 12.69 -3.27
N LEU A 56 7.58 13.02 -4.37
CA LEU A 56 6.48 13.98 -4.35
C LEU A 56 5.39 13.58 -3.35
N TYR A 57 4.91 12.33 -3.38
CA TYR A 57 3.84 11.86 -2.49
C TYR A 57 4.16 12.07 -1.01
N HIS A 58 5.40 11.81 -0.60
CA HIS A 58 5.83 12.02 0.78
C HIS A 58 5.94 13.50 1.19
N TYR A 59 5.94 14.41 0.21
CA TYR A 59 6.00 15.86 0.44
C TYR A 59 4.65 16.57 0.22
N LEU A 60 3.63 15.88 -0.31
CA LEU A 60 2.29 16.43 -0.52
C LEU A 60 1.41 16.36 0.74
N GLY A 61 1.74 15.51 1.71
CA GLY A 61 0.94 15.31 2.91
C GLY A 61 0.82 16.55 3.80
N GLU A 62 -0.30 16.70 4.48
CA GLU A 62 -0.56 17.74 5.48
C GLU A 62 -1.30 17.14 6.67
N ILE A 63 -0.92 17.55 7.89
CA ILE A 63 -1.56 17.13 9.14
C ILE A 63 -1.82 18.37 10.00
N ASP A 64 -3.09 18.64 10.31
CA ASP A 64 -3.53 19.76 11.14
C ASP A 64 -2.95 21.13 10.71
N GLY A 65 -2.86 21.38 9.41
CA GLY A 65 -2.30 22.59 8.81
C GLY A 65 -0.78 22.58 8.65
N VAL A 66 -0.10 21.48 9.01
CA VAL A 66 1.36 21.35 8.88
C VAL A 66 1.70 20.46 7.68
N TYR A 67 2.29 21.09 6.65
CA TYR A 67 2.76 20.39 5.46
C TYR A 67 3.97 19.50 5.75
N ARG A 68 4.03 18.34 5.10
CA ARG A 68 5.11 17.34 5.15
C ARG A 68 5.32 16.73 6.54
N ASP A 69 4.34 16.87 7.43
CA ASP A 69 4.45 16.34 8.79
C ASP A 69 4.20 14.83 8.82
N TRP A 70 4.84 14.17 9.78
CA TRP A 70 4.67 12.76 10.08
C TRP A 70 4.29 12.59 11.53
N ARG A 71 3.27 11.78 11.78
CA ARG A 71 2.84 11.48 13.15
C ARG A 71 2.80 10.01 13.41
N PHE A 72 3.12 9.67 14.64
CA PHE A 72 2.98 8.32 15.15
C PHE A 72 1.55 8.13 15.68
N ALA A 73 0.87 7.11 15.18
CA ALA A 73 -0.38 6.68 15.76
C ALA A 73 -0.15 6.27 17.22
N LYS A 74 -0.96 6.80 18.14
CA LYS A 74 -0.92 6.37 19.55
C LYS A 74 -1.27 4.87 19.62
N GLY A 75 -0.40 4.08 20.27
CA GLY A 75 -0.50 2.62 20.29
C GLY A 75 0.11 1.92 19.07
N GLY A 76 0.81 2.66 18.20
CA GLY A 76 1.54 2.11 17.06
C GLY A 76 0.62 1.52 15.98
N THR A 77 1.22 0.77 15.05
CA THR A 77 0.51 0.13 13.93
C THR A 77 -0.56 -0.87 14.40
N GLY A 78 -0.26 -1.62 15.46
CA GLY A 78 -1.23 -2.53 16.10
C GLY A 78 -2.44 -1.78 16.66
N GLY A 79 -2.24 -0.59 17.23
CA GLY A 79 -3.33 0.26 17.72
C GLY A 79 -4.30 0.67 16.62
N VAL A 80 -3.79 1.01 15.42
CA VAL A 80 -4.59 1.33 14.24
C VAL A 80 -5.40 0.11 13.79
N ALA A 81 -4.77 -1.05 13.65
CA ALA A 81 -5.45 -2.29 13.26
C ALA A 81 -6.59 -2.64 14.24
N GLN A 82 -6.33 -2.50 15.55
CA GLN A 82 -7.33 -2.75 16.59
C GLN A 82 -8.47 -1.72 16.58
N ALA A 83 -8.21 -0.47 16.21
CA ALA A 83 -9.25 0.54 16.05
C ALA A 83 -10.20 0.19 14.88
N LEU A 84 -9.64 -0.24 13.74
CA LEU A 84 -10.43 -0.71 12.59
C LEU A 84 -11.26 -1.94 12.95
N ALA A 85 -10.66 -2.93 13.63
CA ALA A 85 -11.34 -4.14 14.09
C ALA A 85 -12.54 -3.82 14.98
N ARG A 86 -12.37 -2.98 16.01
CA ARG A 86 -13.47 -2.55 16.89
C ARG A 86 -14.56 -1.80 16.13
N SER A 87 -14.18 -0.94 15.18
CA SER A 87 -15.14 -0.23 14.34
C SER A 87 -15.98 -1.22 13.53
N ALA A 88 -15.36 -2.17 12.83
CA ALA A 88 -16.07 -3.17 12.05
C ALA A 88 -17.01 -4.03 12.93
N GLN A 89 -16.52 -4.49 14.08
CA GLN A 89 -17.34 -5.25 15.05
C GLN A 89 -18.53 -4.45 15.58
N SER A 90 -18.40 -3.13 15.75
CA SER A 90 -19.53 -2.27 16.16
C SER A 90 -20.65 -2.20 15.12
N PHE A 91 -20.35 -2.52 13.85
CA PHE A 91 -21.33 -2.69 12.78
C PHE A 91 -21.74 -4.17 12.55
N GLY A 92 -21.36 -5.07 13.46
CA GLY A 92 -21.75 -6.49 13.43
C GLY A 92 -20.80 -7.40 12.66
N ALA A 93 -19.61 -6.93 12.26
CA ALA A 93 -18.62 -7.81 11.64
C ALA A 93 -18.07 -8.84 12.64
N GLU A 94 -17.93 -10.08 12.20
CA GLU A 94 -17.22 -11.12 12.94
C GLU A 94 -15.75 -11.17 12.50
N ILE A 95 -14.83 -11.31 13.45
CA ILE A 95 -13.39 -11.44 13.16
C ILE A 95 -12.91 -12.76 13.75
N ARG A 96 -12.54 -13.69 12.87
CA ARG A 96 -11.98 -14.99 13.24
C ARG A 96 -10.47 -14.98 13.03
N THR A 97 -9.72 -15.16 14.12
CA THR A 97 -8.26 -15.35 14.10
C THR A 97 -7.93 -16.84 14.15
N ASN A 98 -6.75 -17.23 13.65
CA ASN A 98 -6.36 -18.65 13.55
C ASN A 98 -7.35 -19.48 12.71
N ALA A 99 -8.00 -18.84 11.73
CA ALA A 99 -8.91 -19.44 10.77
C ALA A 99 -8.31 -19.35 9.36
N PRO A 100 -7.22 -20.09 9.06
CA PRO A 100 -6.60 -20.05 7.74
C PRO A 100 -7.56 -20.58 6.68
N VAL A 101 -7.67 -19.85 5.56
CA VAL A 101 -8.43 -20.27 4.39
C VAL A 101 -7.59 -21.25 3.58
N ALA A 102 -8.14 -22.44 3.33
CA ALA A 102 -7.52 -23.48 2.52
C ALA A 102 -7.76 -23.25 1.01
N GLN A 103 -9.00 -22.90 0.62
CA GLN A 103 -9.37 -22.70 -0.78
C GLN A 103 -10.61 -21.80 -0.95
N LEU A 104 -10.78 -21.24 -2.15
CA LEU A 104 -12.02 -20.55 -2.55
C LEU A 104 -13.05 -21.57 -3.05
N LEU A 105 -14.31 -21.37 -2.69
CA LEU A 105 -15.42 -22.13 -3.27
C LEU A 105 -15.82 -21.48 -4.60
N ILE A 106 -15.55 -22.14 -5.73
CA ILE A 106 -15.87 -21.62 -7.07
C ILE A 106 -16.90 -22.52 -7.74
N GLN A 107 -18.03 -21.94 -8.15
CA GLN A 107 -19.13 -22.64 -8.82
C GLN A 107 -19.65 -21.80 -9.98
N ASN A 108 -19.85 -22.42 -11.15
CA ASN A 108 -20.33 -21.74 -12.36
C ASN A 108 -19.50 -20.48 -12.70
N ASN A 109 -18.18 -20.57 -12.55
CA ASN A 109 -17.22 -19.50 -12.79
C ASN A 109 -17.40 -18.26 -11.88
N ALA A 110 -17.95 -18.45 -10.67
CA ALA A 110 -18.11 -17.41 -9.66
C ALA A 110 -17.70 -17.92 -8.27
N VAL A 111 -17.06 -17.07 -7.47
CA VAL A 111 -16.74 -17.37 -6.07
C VAL A 111 -18.02 -17.33 -5.24
N ARG A 112 -18.23 -18.32 -4.38
CA ARG A 112 -19.42 -18.50 -3.51
C ARG A 112 -19.10 -18.60 -2.03
N GLY A 113 -17.82 -18.50 -1.67
CA GLY A 113 -17.37 -18.66 -0.30
C GLY A 113 -15.92 -19.10 -0.20
N VAL A 114 -15.55 -19.59 0.99
CA VAL A 114 -14.22 -20.10 1.31
C VAL A 114 -14.34 -21.39 2.11
N VAL A 115 -13.33 -22.25 2.00
CA VAL A 115 -13.15 -23.41 2.89
C VAL A 115 -11.95 -23.13 3.77
N LEU A 116 -12.10 -23.32 5.08
CA LEU A 116 -11.02 -23.20 6.05
C LEU A 116 -10.18 -24.50 6.13
N GLU A 117 -8.98 -24.44 6.73
CA GLU A 117 -8.14 -25.64 6.88
C GLU A 117 -8.73 -26.70 7.82
N ASP A 118 -9.72 -26.35 8.64
CA ASP A 118 -10.50 -27.27 9.48
C ASP A 118 -11.73 -27.86 8.76
N GLU A 119 -11.77 -27.70 7.43
CA GLU A 119 -12.85 -28.17 6.53
C GLU A 119 -14.19 -27.42 6.68
N GLU A 120 -14.26 -26.37 7.51
CA GLU A 120 -15.45 -25.53 7.59
C GLU A 120 -15.68 -24.73 6.28
N GLU A 121 -16.90 -24.76 5.77
CA GLU A 121 -17.32 -23.96 4.62
C GLU A 121 -18.07 -22.70 5.04
N ILE A 122 -17.58 -21.54 4.59
CA ILE A 122 -18.24 -20.24 4.80
C ILE A 122 -18.75 -19.73 3.47
N TRP A 123 -20.08 -19.70 3.32
CA TRP A 123 -20.76 -19.22 2.12
C TRP A 123 -20.94 -17.70 2.14
N ALA A 124 -20.68 -17.05 1.00
CA ALA A 124 -20.80 -15.59 0.85
C ALA A 124 -21.12 -15.19 -0.59
N ASP A 125 -21.86 -14.10 -0.76
CA ASP A 125 -22.16 -13.50 -2.07
C ASP A 125 -20.93 -12.84 -2.71
N ALA A 126 -19.98 -12.40 -1.88
CA ALA A 126 -18.73 -11.79 -2.31
C ALA A 126 -17.59 -12.17 -1.36
N VAL A 127 -16.40 -12.35 -1.94
CA VAL A 127 -15.16 -12.61 -1.20
C VAL A 127 -14.15 -11.53 -1.59
N ILE A 128 -13.61 -10.83 -0.60
CA ILE A 128 -12.56 -9.82 -0.78
C ILE A 128 -11.27 -10.38 -0.18
N SER A 129 -10.26 -10.61 -1.02
CA SER A 129 -8.95 -11.08 -0.58
C SER A 129 -8.00 -9.90 -0.37
N SER A 130 -7.42 -9.80 0.82
CA SER A 130 -6.30 -8.89 1.11
C SER A 130 -4.93 -9.59 0.99
N LEU A 131 -4.88 -10.82 0.49
CA LEU A 131 -3.64 -11.55 0.27
C LEU A 131 -2.95 -11.07 -1.01
N THR A 132 -1.69 -11.46 -1.20
CA THR A 132 -1.01 -11.22 -2.47
C THR A 132 -1.76 -11.90 -3.62
N PRO A 133 -1.67 -11.37 -4.86
CA PRO A 133 -2.27 -12.02 -6.01
C PRO A 133 -1.79 -13.47 -6.19
N GLN A 134 -0.51 -13.73 -5.92
CA GLN A 134 0.07 -15.07 -5.99
C GLN A 134 -0.65 -16.05 -5.06
N LEU A 135 -0.88 -15.67 -3.80
CA LEU A 135 -1.59 -16.53 -2.85
C LEU A 135 -3.07 -16.68 -3.24
N THR A 136 -3.72 -15.58 -3.61
CA THR A 136 -5.15 -15.62 -3.97
C THR A 136 -5.40 -16.49 -5.19
N TYR A 137 -4.67 -16.28 -6.29
CA TYR A 137 -4.94 -16.94 -7.56
C TYR A 137 -4.27 -18.29 -7.70
N LEU A 138 -3.01 -18.44 -7.26
CA LEU A 138 -2.26 -19.69 -7.50
C LEU A 138 -2.41 -20.70 -6.36
N LYS A 139 -2.72 -20.24 -5.14
CA LYS A 139 -2.86 -21.13 -3.98
C LYS A 139 -4.33 -21.38 -3.60
N LEU A 140 -5.15 -20.33 -3.51
CA LEU A 140 -6.52 -20.47 -2.99
C LEU A 140 -7.58 -20.72 -4.05
N ALA A 141 -7.50 -20.07 -5.21
CA ALA A 141 -8.48 -20.27 -6.28
C ALA A 141 -8.36 -21.65 -6.93
N GLY A 142 -7.17 -22.26 -6.88
CA GLY A 142 -6.83 -23.46 -7.63
C GLY A 142 -6.69 -23.15 -9.13
N GLU A 143 -5.73 -23.80 -9.77
CA GLU A 143 -5.77 -24.07 -11.22
C GLU A 143 -6.51 -25.39 -11.46
#